data_AF-A0A7S0S543-F1
#
_entry.id   AF-A0A7S0S543-F1
#
_cell.length_a   1.000
_cell.length_b   1.000
_cell.length_c   1.000
_cell.angle_alpha   90.00
_cell.angle_beta   90.00
_cell.angle_gamma   90.00
#
_symmetry.space_group_name_H-M   'P 1'
#
loop_
_entity.id
_entity.type
_entity.pdbx_description
1 polymer ?
#
loop_
_entity_poly.entity_id
_entity_poly.type
_entity_poly.pdbx_seq_one_letter_code
_entity_poly.pdbx_strand_id
1 'polypeptide(L)'
;WKQKHMALYGTSADVPGEYSELLSRSRFCLVLPGDGWSPRMEDAMLHGCVPVIIMDGVQAVWESLLRAEHYSIRVAEKDLDKVIDIVSAIPEATWQAMRANVARVWQRFRWGGLKAIEDQRALHWDEHMTAQGGASVAKQAAGRQFATTTTDDAFSTLMQWLYARIPHTRKPVELPKTNPTTWTW
;
A
#
# COMPACT_ATOMS: atom_id res chain seq x y z
N TRP A 1 0.28 -31.01 -9.21
CA TRP A 1 0.99 -30.12 -8.27
C TRP A 1 0.08 -29.61 -7.15
N LYS A 2 -1.03 -28.91 -7.48
CA LYS A 2 -2.05 -28.42 -6.52
C LYS A 2 -2.48 -29.41 -5.43
N GLN A 3 -2.82 -30.65 -5.79
CA GLN A 3 -3.28 -31.65 -4.81
C GLN A 3 -2.18 -32.15 -3.87
N LYS A 4 -0.94 -32.21 -4.33
CA LYS A 4 0.19 -32.77 -3.57
C LYS A 4 0.91 -31.71 -2.72
N HIS A 5 1.01 -30.49 -3.23
CA HIS A 5 1.85 -29.43 -2.65
C HIS A 5 1.06 -28.17 -2.29
N MET A 6 -0.25 -28.14 -2.52
CA MET A 6 -1.09 -26.93 -2.41
C MET A 6 -0.55 -25.71 -3.16
N ALA A 7 0.29 -25.94 -4.17
CA ALA A 7 0.93 -24.92 -4.96
C ALA A 7 0.32 -24.86 -6.36
N LEU A 8 0.13 -23.64 -6.86
CA LEU A 8 -0.34 -23.35 -8.22
C LEU A 8 0.86 -22.93 -9.05
N TYR A 9 1.05 -23.58 -10.21
CA TYR A 9 2.10 -23.26 -11.17
C TYR A 9 1.57 -23.55 -12.57
N GLY A 10 1.80 -22.62 -13.49
CA GLY A 10 1.42 -22.77 -14.90
C GLY A 10 0.90 -21.48 -15.49
N THR A 11 0.32 -21.62 -16.69
CA THR A 11 -0.30 -20.54 -17.45
C THR A 11 -1.78 -20.38 -17.09
N SER A 12 -2.47 -19.43 -17.73
CA SER A 12 -3.93 -19.29 -17.61
C SER A 12 -4.71 -20.53 -18.06
N ALA A 13 -4.11 -21.40 -18.88
CA ALA A 13 -4.70 -22.69 -19.24
C ALA A 13 -4.64 -23.70 -18.09
N ASP A 14 -3.58 -23.66 -17.27
CA ASP A 14 -3.35 -24.60 -16.17
C ASP A 14 -4.04 -24.15 -14.87
N VAL A 15 -4.08 -22.84 -14.64
CA VAL A 15 -4.63 -22.21 -13.43
C VAL A 15 -5.67 -21.17 -13.84
N PRO A 16 -6.96 -21.55 -13.94
CA PRO A 16 -8.01 -20.62 -14.31
C PRO A 16 -8.27 -19.59 -13.20
N GLY A 17 -8.52 -18.35 -13.62
CA GLY A 17 -8.81 -17.20 -12.76
C GLY A 17 -8.03 -15.96 -13.17
N GLU A 18 -8.51 -14.80 -12.74
CA GLU A 18 -7.81 -13.52 -12.95
C GLU A 18 -6.57 -13.44 -12.04
N TYR A 19 -5.45 -12.96 -12.56
CA TYR A 19 -4.17 -12.91 -11.84
C TYR A 19 -4.29 -12.24 -10.45
N SER A 20 -5.03 -11.13 -10.37
CA SER A 20 -5.29 -10.43 -9.10
C SER A 20 -6.06 -11.28 -8.08
N GLU A 21 -7.07 -12.03 -8.54
CA GLU A 21 -7.82 -12.97 -7.68
C GLU A 21 -6.91 -14.12 -7.22
N LEU A 22 -6.09 -14.66 -8.12
CA LEU A 22 -5.13 -15.72 -7.81
C LEU A 22 -4.14 -15.29 -6.72
N LEU A 23 -3.63 -14.06 -6.78
CA LEU A 23 -2.72 -13.52 -5.76
C LEU A 23 -3.43 -13.29 -4.42
N SER A 24 -4.63 -12.70 -4.43
CA SER A 24 -5.37 -12.38 -3.19
C SER A 24 -5.81 -13.60 -2.38
N ARG A 25 -6.02 -14.74 -3.05
CA ARG A 25 -6.31 -16.03 -2.38
C ARG A 25 -5.06 -16.83 -2.01
N SER A 26 -3.88 -16.40 -2.43
CA SER A 26 -2.63 -17.09 -2.16
C SER A 26 -2.09 -16.74 -0.77
N ARG A 27 -1.58 -17.74 -0.06
CA ARG A 27 -0.95 -17.53 1.26
C ARG A 27 0.47 -16.98 1.13
N PHE A 28 1.20 -17.48 0.13
CA PHE A 28 2.58 -17.16 -0.16
C PHE A 28 2.73 -16.89 -1.66
N CYS A 29 3.55 -15.89 -2.01
CA CYS A 29 3.78 -15.48 -3.39
C CYS A 29 5.28 -15.43 -3.67
N LEU A 30 5.72 -16.11 -4.73
CA LEU A 30 7.13 -16.21 -5.07
C LEU A 30 7.62 -14.90 -5.71
N VAL A 31 8.64 -14.30 -5.11
CA VAL A 31 9.34 -13.13 -5.61
C VAL A 31 10.69 -13.61 -6.16
N LEU A 32 10.64 -14.05 -7.42
CA LEU A 32 11.77 -14.53 -8.21
C LEU A 32 12.50 -13.36 -8.89
N PRO A 33 13.78 -13.54 -9.31
CA PRO A 33 14.50 -12.48 -9.99
C PRO A 33 13.86 -12.18 -11.34
N GLY A 34 13.86 -10.91 -11.73
CA GLY A 34 13.44 -10.45 -13.05
C GLY A 34 14.64 -10.12 -13.93
N ASP A 35 14.37 -9.68 -15.16
CA ASP A 35 15.39 -9.10 -16.05
C ASP A 35 15.64 -7.63 -15.65
N GLY A 36 16.24 -7.42 -14.48
CA GLY A 36 16.56 -6.12 -13.89
C GLY A 36 15.52 -5.57 -12.91
N TRP A 37 14.22 -5.62 -13.23
CA TRP A 37 13.14 -5.26 -12.29
C TRP A 37 11.99 -6.27 -12.34
N SER A 38 11.30 -6.44 -11.22
CA SER A 38 10.16 -7.34 -11.12
C SER A 38 9.09 -6.74 -10.20
N PRO A 39 7.82 -6.62 -10.65
CA PRO A 39 6.72 -6.16 -9.82
C PRO A 39 6.27 -7.21 -8.79
N ARG A 40 6.90 -8.39 -8.74
CA ARG A 40 6.41 -9.53 -7.93
C ARG A 40 6.36 -9.22 -6.44
N MET A 41 7.23 -8.33 -5.96
CA MET A 41 7.21 -7.89 -4.56
C MET A 41 5.97 -7.02 -4.31
N GLU A 42 5.75 -6.02 -5.16
CA GLU A 42 4.61 -5.11 -5.10
C GLU A 42 3.29 -5.87 -5.27
N ASP A 43 3.20 -6.78 -6.24
CA ASP A 43 2.06 -7.65 -6.49
C ASP A 43 1.70 -8.47 -5.25
N ALA A 44 2.68 -9.12 -4.61
CA ALA A 44 2.45 -9.89 -3.39
C ALA A 44 1.89 -8.99 -2.27
N MET A 45 2.55 -7.85 -2.05
CA MET A 45 2.20 -6.91 -0.97
C MET A 45 0.83 -6.28 -1.17
N LEU A 46 0.50 -5.84 -2.39
CA LEU A 46 -0.78 -5.20 -2.71
C LEU A 46 -1.97 -6.16 -2.65
N HIS A 47 -1.73 -7.46 -2.82
CA HIS A 47 -2.77 -8.50 -2.71
C HIS A 47 -2.82 -9.17 -1.33
N GLY A 48 -2.00 -8.72 -0.37
CA GLY A 48 -1.99 -9.27 1.00
C GLY A 48 -1.38 -10.67 1.12
N CYS A 49 -0.63 -11.08 0.11
CA CYS A 49 0.07 -12.35 0.04
C CYS A 49 1.46 -12.20 0.69
N VAL A 50 1.89 -13.17 1.51
CA VAL A 50 3.22 -13.09 2.15
C VAL A 50 4.31 -13.36 1.09
N PRO A 51 5.20 -12.41 0.78
CA PRO A 51 6.25 -12.61 -0.22
C PRO A 51 7.30 -13.61 0.24
N VAL A 52 7.69 -14.50 -0.68
CA VAL A 52 8.81 -15.44 -0.55
C VAL A 52 9.89 -15.01 -1.54
N ILE A 53 10.88 -14.31 -1.03
CA ILE A 53 11.97 -13.70 -1.78
C ILE A 53 13.02 -14.75 -2.09
N ILE A 54 13.23 -15.02 -3.37
CA ILE A 54 14.24 -15.97 -3.87
C ILE A 54 15.09 -15.22 -4.88
N MET A 55 16.00 -14.38 -4.42
CA MET A 55 16.88 -13.55 -5.25
C MET A 55 18.18 -13.28 -4.50
N ASP A 56 19.25 -13.99 -4.85
CA ASP A 56 20.52 -13.85 -4.15
C ASP A 56 21.27 -12.60 -4.62
N GLY A 57 21.86 -11.85 -3.69
CA GLY A 57 22.60 -10.61 -3.99
C GLY A 57 21.74 -9.43 -4.46
N VAL A 58 20.42 -9.58 -4.55
CA VAL A 58 19.47 -8.52 -4.92
C VAL A 58 18.71 -8.07 -3.68
N GLN A 59 18.65 -6.76 -3.46
CA GLN A 59 17.82 -6.18 -2.41
C GLN A 59 16.38 -6.02 -2.90
N ALA A 60 15.43 -6.56 -2.16
CA ALA A 60 14.00 -6.40 -2.44
C ALA A 60 13.52 -4.98 -2.09
N VAL A 61 12.39 -4.59 -2.67
CA VAL A 61 11.82 -3.26 -2.49
C VAL A 61 11.57 -2.99 -1.00
N TRP A 62 12.09 -1.84 -0.54
CA TRP A 62 12.04 -1.37 0.86
C TRP A 62 12.79 -2.20 1.90
N GLU A 63 13.56 -3.23 1.54
CA GLU A 63 14.27 -4.11 2.48
C GLU A 63 15.34 -3.37 3.31
N SER A 64 15.82 -2.21 2.86
CA SER A 64 16.72 -1.33 3.65
C SER A 64 16.00 -0.43 4.66
N LEU A 65 14.72 -0.14 4.44
CA LEU A 65 13.96 0.84 5.23
C LEU A 65 12.91 0.19 6.13
N LEU A 66 12.38 -0.95 5.71
CA LEU A 66 11.38 -1.73 6.41
C LEU A 66 12.02 -3.05 6.83
N ARG A 67 11.62 -3.56 8.00
CA ARG A 67 12.04 -4.87 8.51
C ARG A 67 11.36 -5.98 7.72
N ALA A 68 11.88 -6.28 6.54
CA ALA A 68 11.31 -7.25 5.61
C ALA A 68 11.15 -8.63 6.25
N GLU A 69 12.03 -8.98 7.19
CA GLU A 69 11.99 -10.26 7.92
C GLU A 69 10.70 -10.48 8.72
N HIS A 70 9.93 -9.41 8.98
CA HIS A 70 8.68 -9.47 9.74
C HIS A 70 7.45 -9.75 8.88
N TYR A 71 7.56 -9.60 7.56
CA TYR A 71 6.44 -9.76 6.62
C TYR A 71 6.80 -10.57 5.37
N SER A 72 8.03 -11.06 5.26
CA SER A 72 8.53 -11.84 4.12
C SER A 72 9.42 -12.97 4.58
N ILE A 73 9.65 -13.93 3.69
CA ILE A 73 10.60 -15.03 3.90
C ILE A 73 11.64 -14.94 2.79
N ARG A 74 12.92 -15.02 3.15
CA ARG A 74 14.01 -15.08 2.16
C ARG A 74 14.54 -16.50 2.09
N VAL A 75 14.59 -17.06 0.88
CA VAL A 75 15.10 -18.39 0.58
C VAL A 75 16.22 -18.25 -0.45
N ALA A 76 17.35 -18.92 -0.21
CA ALA A 76 18.49 -18.87 -1.13
C ALA A 76 18.14 -19.59 -2.45
N GLU A 77 18.69 -19.15 -3.57
CA GLU A 77 18.38 -19.74 -4.89
C GLU A 77 18.78 -21.22 -4.96
N LYS A 78 19.85 -21.60 -4.25
CA LYS A 78 20.29 -23.00 -4.12
C LYS A 78 19.28 -23.92 -3.43
N ASP A 79 18.32 -23.36 -2.69
CA ASP A 79 17.29 -24.09 -1.92
C ASP A 79 15.91 -23.97 -2.59
N LEU A 80 15.86 -23.59 -3.87
CA LEU A 80 14.61 -23.47 -4.66
C LEU A 80 13.79 -24.76 -4.66
N ASP A 81 14.45 -25.92 -4.67
CA ASP A 81 13.84 -27.25 -4.62
C ASP A 81 13.10 -27.52 -3.30
N LYS A 82 13.50 -26.85 -2.22
CA LYS A 82 12.94 -27.00 -0.86
C LYS A 82 11.92 -25.93 -0.51
N VAL A 83 11.63 -24.98 -1.40
CA VAL A 83 10.73 -23.84 -1.10
C VAL A 83 9.39 -24.31 -0.55
N ILE A 84 8.80 -25.36 -1.14
CA ILE A 84 7.53 -25.91 -0.68
C ILE A 84 7.63 -26.44 0.76
N ASP A 85 8.71 -27.15 1.08
CA ASP A 85 8.92 -27.71 2.41
C ASP A 85 9.14 -26.59 3.44
N ILE A 86 9.91 -25.55 3.07
CA ILE A 86 10.17 -24.38 3.90
C ILE A 86 8.87 -23.67 4.23
N VAL A 87 8.05 -23.31 3.24
CA VAL A 87 6.80 -22.56 3.49
C VAL A 87 5.73 -23.41 4.18
N SER A 88 5.72 -24.73 3.94
CA SER A 88 4.79 -25.65 4.59
C SER A 88 5.14 -25.91 6.05
N ALA A 89 6.41 -25.79 6.42
CA ALA A 89 6.88 -25.94 7.81
C ALA A 89 6.53 -24.72 8.68
N ILE A 90 6.06 -23.61 8.10
CA ILE A 90 5.75 -22.38 8.84
C ILE A 90 4.45 -22.57 9.65
N PRO A 91 4.48 -22.38 10.97
CA PRO A 91 3.28 -22.45 11.79
C PRO A 91 2.24 -21.39 11.38
N GLU A 92 0.96 -21.75 11.50
CA GLU A 92 -0.16 -20.85 11.16
C GLU A 92 -0.06 -19.51 11.89
N ALA A 93 0.28 -19.52 13.18
CA ALA A 93 0.44 -18.30 13.97
C ALA A 93 1.53 -17.36 13.41
N THR A 94 2.65 -17.91 12.95
CA THR A 94 3.74 -17.15 12.32
C THR A 94 3.29 -16.56 11.00
N TRP A 95 2.58 -17.34 10.17
CA TRP A 95 2.01 -16.82 8.92
C TRP A 95 1.00 -15.69 9.15
N GLN A 96 0.10 -15.84 10.13
CA GLN A 96 -0.87 -14.79 10.48
C GLN A 96 -0.17 -13.51 10.94
N ALA A 97 0.90 -13.62 11.71
CA ALA A 97 1.71 -12.46 12.12
C ALA A 97 2.36 -11.76 10.92
N MET A 98 2.95 -12.52 9.99
CA MET A 98 3.51 -11.95 8.75
C MET A 98 2.43 -11.27 7.90
N ARG A 99 1.28 -11.92 7.71
CA ARG A 99 0.15 -11.34 6.96
C ARG A 99 -0.39 -10.07 7.61
N ALA A 100 -0.48 -10.03 8.94
CA ALA A 100 -0.86 -8.82 9.67
C ALA A 100 0.15 -7.68 9.46
N ASN A 101 1.45 -8.01 9.38
CA ASN A 101 2.48 -7.02 9.06
C ASN A 101 2.41 -6.56 7.60
N VAL A 102 2.12 -7.44 6.63
CA VAL A 102 1.82 -7.04 5.24
C VAL A 102 0.69 -6.01 5.22
N ALA A 103 -0.42 -6.28 5.91
CA ALA A 103 -1.56 -5.37 6.02
C ALA A 103 -1.24 -4.02 6.69
N ARG A 104 -0.13 -3.91 7.43
CA ARG A 104 0.33 -2.64 8.02
C ARG A 104 1.24 -1.83 7.10
N VAL A 105 1.87 -2.46 6.11
CA VAL A 105 2.91 -1.80 5.29
C VAL A 105 2.58 -1.77 3.79
N TRP A 106 1.55 -2.47 3.32
CA TRP A 106 1.15 -2.56 1.91
C TRP A 106 1.02 -1.18 1.22
N GLN A 107 0.56 -0.16 1.95
CA GLN A 107 0.41 1.21 1.44
C GLN A 107 1.76 1.88 1.08
N ARG A 108 2.90 1.28 1.42
CA ARG A 108 4.23 1.72 0.95
C ARG A 108 4.60 1.12 -0.41
N PHE A 109 3.93 0.05 -0.82
CA PHE A 109 4.15 -0.66 -2.08
C PHE A 109 3.19 -0.21 -3.19
N ARG A 110 2.18 0.61 -2.86
CA ARG A 110 1.35 1.25 -3.90
C ARG A 110 2.11 2.38 -4.57
N TRP A 111 1.98 2.46 -5.88
CA TRP A 111 2.25 3.70 -6.58
C TRP A 111 1.06 4.64 -6.32
N GLY A 112 1.32 5.84 -5.82
CA GLY A 112 0.27 6.83 -5.55
C GLY A 112 0.83 8.24 -5.53
N GLY A 113 0.04 9.20 -6.00
CA GLY A 113 0.43 10.61 -5.95
C GLY A 113 0.72 11.06 -4.52
N LEU A 114 1.78 11.86 -4.34
CA LEU A 114 2.26 12.36 -3.04
C LEU A 114 1.11 12.95 -2.20
N LYS A 115 0.20 13.67 -2.87
CA LYS A 115 -1.00 14.27 -2.26
C LYS A 115 -1.99 13.25 -1.71
N ALA A 116 -2.23 12.13 -2.41
CA ALA A 116 -3.14 11.09 -1.94
C ALA A 116 -2.58 10.38 -0.70
N ILE A 117 -1.26 10.21 -0.63
CA ILE A 117 -0.56 9.66 0.54
C ILE A 117 -0.58 10.65 1.71
N GLU A 118 -0.37 11.95 1.46
CA GLU A 118 -0.48 13.00 2.48
C GLU A 118 -1.90 13.12 3.05
N ASP A 119 -2.91 13.10 2.18
CA ASP A 119 -4.32 13.16 2.56
C ASP A 119 -4.70 11.93 3.42
N GLN A 120 -4.24 10.72 3.06
CA GLN A 120 -4.44 9.51 3.88
C GLN A 120 -3.67 9.54 5.20
N ARG A 121 -2.43 10.02 5.21
CA ARG A 121 -1.64 10.15 6.43
C ARG A 121 -2.29 11.12 7.41
N ALA A 122 -2.77 12.27 6.92
CA ALA A 122 -3.48 13.25 7.73
C ALA A 122 -4.74 12.63 8.37
N LEU A 123 -5.45 11.77 7.63
CA LEU A 123 -6.64 11.09 8.14
C LEU A 123 -6.33 10.07 9.23
N HIS A 124 -5.39 9.17 9.00
CA HIS A 124 -5.01 8.19 10.02
C HIS A 124 -4.39 8.86 11.24
N TRP A 125 -3.69 9.99 11.07
CA TRP A 125 -3.20 10.81 12.17
C TRP A 125 -4.36 11.38 13.00
N ASP A 126 -5.38 11.93 12.33
CA ASP A 126 -6.55 12.50 13.01
C ASP A 126 -7.40 11.43 13.72
N GLU A 127 -7.58 10.27 13.09
CA GLU A 127 -8.23 9.10 13.70
C GLU A 127 -7.48 8.65 14.96
N HIS A 128 -6.14 8.55 14.89
CA HIS A 128 -5.32 8.18 16.05
C HIS A 128 -5.38 9.23 17.17
N MET A 129 -5.31 10.52 16.83
CA MET A 129 -5.41 11.60 17.81
C MET A 129 -6.78 11.62 18.48
N THR A 130 -7.85 11.41 17.71
CA THR A 130 -9.23 11.35 18.23
C THR A 130 -9.44 10.12 19.11
N ALA A 131 -8.92 8.96 18.72
CA ALA A 131 -8.98 7.72 19.52
C ALA A 131 -8.20 7.83 20.84
N GLN A 132 -7.22 8.72 20.93
CA GLN A 132 -6.43 9.01 22.14
C GLN A 132 -6.95 10.23 22.93
N GLY A 133 -8.13 10.77 22.59
CA GLY A 133 -8.75 11.88 23.31
C GLY A 133 -8.18 13.27 22.96
N GLY A 134 -7.36 13.37 21.92
CA GLY A 134 -6.90 14.65 21.35
C GLY A 134 -7.91 15.28 20.41
N ALA A 135 -7.85 16.60 20.24
CA ALA A 135 -8.71 17.33 19.31
C ALA A 135 -8.33 17.02 17.85
N SER A 136 -9.32 16.63 17.04
CA SER A 136 -9.20 16.43 15.59
C SER A 136 -8.82 17.74 14.89
N VAL A 137 -7.85 17.66 13.98
CA VAL A 137 -7.38 18.73 13.09
C VAL A 137 -7.91 18.49 11.66
N ALA A 138 -9.13 17.96 11.54
CA ALA A 138 -9.76 17.67 10.25
C ALA A 138 -10.14 18.97 9.52
N LYS A 139 -9.17 19.64 8.90
CA LYS A 139 -9.46 20.52 7.77
C LYS A 139 -9.90 19.63 6.61
N GLN A 140 -11.15 19.79 6.18
CA GLN A 140 -11.62 19.29 4.89
C GLN A 140 -10.72 19.88 3.80
N ALA A 141 -9.72 19.12 3.35
CA ALA A 141 -8.83 19.53 2.28
C ALA A 141 -9.63 19.64 0.98
N ALA A 142 -9.71 20.85 0.42
CA ALA A 142 -10.30 21.07 -0.89
C ALA A 142 -9.59 20.22 -1.95
N GLY A 143 -10.34 19.53 -2.82
CA GLY A 143 -9.82 18.61 -3.84
C GLY A 143 -9.90 17.12 -3.48
N ARG A 144 -10.35 16.77 -2.27
CA ARG A 144 -10.53 15.37 -1.81
C ARG A 144 -11.50 14.55 -2.68
N GLN A 145 -12.44 15.22 -3.35
CA GLN A 145 -13.41 14.63 -4.29
C GLN A 145 -12.73 14.00 -5.52
N PHE A 146 -11.53 14.48 -5.87
CA PHE A 146 -10.74 13.98 -7.00
C PHE A 146 -9.68 12.95 -6.59
N ALA A 147 -9.51 12.69 -5.29
CA ALA A 147 -8.66 11.61 -4.78
C ALA A 147 -9.42 10.28 -4.66
N THR A 148 -10.74 10.30 -4.82
CA THR A 148 -11.64 9.15 -4.74
C THR A 148 -12.14 8.68 -6.12
N THR A 149 -11.56 9.17 -7.22
CA THR A 149 -11.92 8.71 -8.56
C THR A 149 -11.40 7.29 -8.76
N THR A 150 -12.24 6.40 -9.29
CA THR A 150 -11.87 5.01 -9.61
C THR A 150 -10.88 4.91 -10.77
N THR A 151 -10.69 6.01 -11.49
CA THR A 151 -9.73 6.17 -12.58
C THR A 151 -8.66 7.17 -12.11
N ASP A 152 -7.44 6.67 -11.89
CA ASP A 152 -6.26 7.47 -11.59
C ASP A 152 -5.51 7.70 -12.92
N ASP A 153 -5.97 8.68 -13.70
CA ASP A 153 -5.39 9.05 -14.99
C ASP A 153 -4.56 10.35 -14.89
N ALA A 154 -3.85 10.70 -15.96
CA ALA A 154 -3.03 11.91 -16.02
C ALA A 154 -3.84 13.20 -15.76
N PHE A 155 -5.14 13.21 -16.11
CA PHE A 155 -6.01 14.35 -15.88
C PHE A 155 -6.38 14.49 -14.40
N SER A 156 -6.71 13.38 -13.73
CA SER A 156 -6.96 13.36 -12.29
C SER A 156 -5.73 13.85 -11.50
N THR A 157 -4.52 13.46 -11.92
CA THR A 157 -3.26 13.95 -11.35
C THR A 157 -3.07 15.45 -11.56
N LEU A 158 -3.33 15.96 -12.78
CA LEU A 158 -3.26 17.38 -13.08
C LEU A 158 -4.26 18.18 -12.22
N MET A 159 -5.48 17.69 -12.09
CA MET A 159 -6.53 18.34 -11.29
C MET A 159 -6.18 18.36 -9.81
N GLN A 160 -5.65 17.26 -9.26
CA GLN A 160 -5.15 17.20 -7.88
C GLN A 160 -4.02 18.21 -7.64
N TRP A 161 -3.09 18.34 -8.60
CA TRP A 161 -2.00 19.31 -8.53
C TRP A 161 -2.51 20.77 -8.59
N LEU A 162 -3.40 21.07 -9.53
CA LEU A 162 -4.00 22.40 -9.66
C LEU A 162 -4.75 22.81 -8.39
N TYR A 163 -5.52 21.89 -7.81
CA TYR A 163 -6.24 22.13 -6.55
C TYR A 163 -5.28 22.43 -5.38
N ALA A 164 -4.19 21.66 -5.26
CA ALA A 164 -3.17 21.92 -4.25
C ALA A 164 -2.52 23.31 -4.41
N ARG A 165 -2.54 23.88 -5.61
CA ARG A 165 -2.00 25.21 -5.89
C ARG A 165 -2.97 26.37 -5.68
N ILE A 166 -4.28 26.12 -5.55
CA ILE A 166 -5.30 27.17 -5.34
C ILE A 166 -4.98 28.10 -4.15
N PRO A 167 -4.55 27.60 -2.96
CA PRO A 167 -4.22 28.48 -1.82
C PRO A 167 -3.02 29.39 -2.09
N HIS A 168 -2.16 29.02 -3.04
CA HIS A 168 -0.96 29.78 -3.40
C HIS A 168 -1.20 30.78 -4.53
N THR A 169 -2.32 30.68 -5.25
CA THR A 169 -2.68 31.57 -6.36
C THR A 169 -3.78 32.56 -6.01
N ARG A 170 -4.63 32.25 -5.02
CA ARG A 170 -5.62 33.20 -4.50
C ARG A 170 -4.97 34.09 -3.44
N LYS A 171 -4.96 35.41 -3.68
CA LYS A 171 -4.73 36.38 -2.60
C LYS A 171 -5.81 36.15 -1.52
N PRO A 172 -5.49 36.21 -0.22
CA PRO A 172 -6.51 36.16 0.81
C PRO A 172 -7.51 37.29 0.54
N VAL A 173 -8.77 36.93 0.40
CA VAL A 173 -9.86 37.91 0.29
C VAL A 173 -9.98 38.56 1.65
N GLU A 174 -9.54 39.81 1.79
CA GLU A 174 -9.89 40.62 2.95
C GLU A 174 -11.40 40.81 2.95
N LEU A 175 -12.09 40.12 3.86
CA LEU A 175 -13.48 40.39 4.14
C LEU A 175 -13.59 41.83 4.67
N PRO A 176 -14.56 42.64 4.23
CA PRO A 176 -14.74 43.98 4.75
C PRO A 176 -14.95 43.88 6.26
N LYS A 177 -14.09 44.57 7.03
CA LYS A 177 -14.24 44.68 8.49
C LYS A 177 -15.60 45.32 8.76
N THR A 178 -16.55 44.53 9.24
CA THR A 178 -17.81 45.08 9.74
C THR A 178 -17.46 45.92 10.96
N ASN A 179 -17.57 47.25 10.83
CA ASN A 179 -17.47 48.14 11.98
C ASN A 179 -18.52 47.72 13.01
N PRO A 180 -18.16 47.52 14.29
CA PRO A 180 -19.13 47.21 15.31
C PRO A 180 -20.00 48.45 15.53
N THR A 181 -21.18 48.46 14.92
CA THR A 181 -22.23 49.42 15.29
C THR A 181 -22.64 49.17 16.73
N THR A 182 -22.51 50.24 17.49
CA THR A 182 -22.93 50.47 18.88
C THR A 182 -24.26 49.82 19.23
N TRP A 183 -24.25 48.96 20.25
CA TRP A 183 -25.46 48.58 20.99
C TRP A 183 -25.69 49.62 22.09
N THR A 184 -26.85 50.27 22.08
CA THR A 184 -27.37 51.04 23.21
C THR A 184 -28.47 50.21 23.89
N TRP A 185 -28.38 50.16 25.22
CA TRP A 185 -29.14 49.34 26.17
C TRP A 185 -30.66 49.46 26.07
#